data_AF-A0A929F2L2-F1
#
_entry.id   AF-A0A929F2L2-F1
#
_cell.length_a   1.000
_cell.length_b   1.000
_cell.length_c   1.000
_cell.angle_alpha   90.00
_cell.angle_beta   90.00
_cell.angle_gamma   90.00
#
_symmetry.space_group_name_H-M   'P 1'
#
loop_
_entity.id
_entity.type
_entity.pdbx_description
1 polymer ?
#
loop_
_entity_poly.entity_id
_entity_poly.type
_entity_poly.pdbx_seq_one_letter_code
_entity_poly.pdbx_strand_id
1 'polypeptide(L)' 'MKTEFLLALALVFSGAMAPYVYSGDEDLCMECHEPAEDWVGMSPEAILTEAQNPDNDMHEDNAGFSEEQMKAIITTLLAQ' A
#
# COMPACT_ATOMS: atom_id res chain seq x y z
N MET A 1 -16.92 -6.73 52.86
CA MET A 1 -17.05 -5.84 51.67
C MET A 1 -16.22 -6.48 50.57
N LYS A 2 -16.88 -7.06 49.57
CA LYS A 2 -17.01 -6.52 48.20
C LYS A 2 -15.82 -6.98 47.33
N THR A 3 -16.03 -8.06 46.58
CA THR A 3 -16.15 -8.08 45.10
C THR A 3 -14.80 -7.87 44.43
N GLU A 4 -14.15 -8.94 43.97
CA GLU A 4 -14.33 -9.54 42.63
C GLU A 4 -13.87 -8.61 41.48
N PHE A 5 -13.29 -9.23 40.46
CA PHE A 5 -12.93 -8.67 39.16
C PHE A 5 -11.69 -7.78 39.08
N LEU A 6 -10.51 -8.42 39.07
CA LEU A 6 -9.43 -7.98 38.19
C LEU A 6 -9.79 -8.41 36.77
N LEU A 7 -10.67 -7.62 36.15
CA LEU A 7 -11.09 -7.78 34.76
C LEU A 7 -9.89 -7.43 33.87
N ALA A 8 -9.47 -8.44 33.10
CA ALA A 8 -8.57 -8.30 31.99
C ALA A 8 -9.01 -7.15 31.08
N LEU A 9 -8.10 -6.23 30.79
CA LEU A 9 -8.19 -5.43 29.58
C LEU A 9 -6.90 -5.68 28.78
N ALA A 10 -6.86 -6.87 28.21
CA ALA A 10 -6.12 -7.13 26.99
C ALA A 10 -6.72 -6.22 25.91
N LEU A 11 -6.21 -5.00 25.82
CA LEU A 11 -6.34 -4.18 24.61
C LEU A 11 -5.43 -4.80 23.56
N VAL A 12 -5.94 -5.87 22.96
CA VAL A 12 -5.51 -6.31 21.65
C VAL A 12 -5.83 -5.13 20.73
N PHE A 13 -4.82 -4.34 20.42
CA PHE A 13 -4.84 -3.40 19.31
C PHE A 13 -4.94 -4.23 18.02
N SER A 14 -6.12 -4.80 17.76
CA SER A 14 -6.53 -5.20 16.41
C SER A 14 -6.97 -3.95 15.64
N GLY A 15 -6.12 -2.91 15.67
CA GLY A 15 -6.17 -1.88 14.66
C GLY A 15 -5.64 -2.53 13.40
N ALA A 16 -6.50 -2.74 12.41
CA ALA A 16 -6.03 -2.86 11.04
C ALA A 16 -5.15 -1.63 10.81
N MET A 17 -3.83 -1.81 10.84
CA MET A 17 -2.88 -0.79 10.44
C MET A 17 -3.21 -0.59 8.96
N ALA A 18 -3.93 0.49 8.64
CA ALA A 18 -4.04 0.90 7.25
C ALA A 18 -2.61 1.01 6.71
N PRO A 19 -2.33 0.49 5.50
CA PRO A 19 -0.99 0.58 4.92
C PRO A 19 -0.57 2.04 4.97
N TYR A 20 0.52 2.29 5.69
CA TYR A 20 1.06 3.63 5.81
C TYR A 20 1.73 3.95 4.48
N VAL A 21 1.00 4.62 3.61
CA VAL A 21 1.56 5.31 2.44
C VAL A 21 2.15 6.60 2.99
N TYR A 22 3.47 6.77 2.88
CA TYR A 22 4.09 8.03 3.23
C TYR A 22 3.70 9.03 2.16
N SER A 23 3.27 10.25 2.55
CA SER A 23 2.97 11.29 1.57
C SER A 23 4.23 11.58 0.75
N GLY A 24 4.22 11.23 -0.54
CA GLY A 24 5.38 11.33 -1.43
C GLY A 24 5.82 9.99 -2.03
N ASP A 25 5.31 8.86 -1.56
CA ASP A 25 5.52 7.57 -2.22
C ASP A 25 4.87 7.55 -3.61
N GLU A 26 3.76 8.27 -3.78
CA GLU A 26 3.13 8.48 -5.08
C GLU A 26 4.05 9.25 -6.05
N ASP A 27 4.77 10.25 -5.55
CA ASP A 27 5.63 11.11 -6.36
C ASP A 27 6.76 10.30 -7.02
N LEU A 28 7.29 9.28 -6.33
CA LEU A 28 8.32 8.38 -6.86
C LEU A 28 7.85 7.64 -8.12
N CYS A 29 6.58 7.20 -8.15
CA CYS A 29 6.02 6.57 -9.35
C CYS A 29 5.82 7.59 -10.47
N MET A 30 5.39 8.80 -10.12
CA MET A 30 5.11 9.88 -11.06
C MET A 30 6.36 10.51 -11.69
N GLU A 31 7.56 10.21 -11.19
CA GLU A 31 8.82 10.63 -11.84
C GLU A 31 8.97 10.05 -13.25
N CYS A 32 8.41 8.85 -13.47
CA CYS A 32 8.49 8.13 -14.74
C CYS A 32 7.11 7.80 -15.34
N HIS A 33 6.05 7.79 -14.54
CA HIS A 33 4.71 7.44 -14.99
C HIS A 33 3.75 8.63 -15.05
N GLU A 34 2.94 8.65 -16.10
CA GLU A 34 1.71 9.44 -16.17
C GLU A 34 0.51 8.48 -16.12
N PRO A 35 -0.15 8.28 -14.95
CA PRO A 35 -1.20 7.27 -14.76
C PRO A 35 -2.35 7.36 -15.76
N ALA A 36 -2.69 8.59 -16.19
CA ALA A 36 -3.74 8.84 -17.17
C ALA A 36 -3.38 8.35 -18.59
N GLU A 37 -2.09 8.14 -18.87
CA GLU A 37 -1.58 7.63 -20.15
C GLU A 37 -1.10 6.18 -20.02
N ASP A 38 -0.22 5.90 -19.06
CA ASP A 38 0.47 4.61 -18.92
C ASP A 38 -0.43 3.49 -18.39
N TRP A 39 -1.39 3.82 -17.53
CA TRP A 39 -2.22 2.84 -16.83
C TRP A 39 -3.71 2.92 -17.21
N VAL A 40 -4.02 3.63 -18.30
CA VAL A 40 -5.41 3.81 -18.74
C VAL A 40 -6.07 2.46 -19.04
N GLY A 41 -7.18 2.20 -18.35
CA GLY A 41 -7.94 0.95 -18.50
C GLY A 41 -7.28 -0.29 -17.86
N MET A 42 -6.15 -0.14 -17.17
CA MET A 42 -5.57 -1.21 -16.35
C MET A 42 -6.26 -1.30 -14.99
N SER A 43 -6.34 -2.51 -14.43
CA SER A 43 -6.78 -2.68 -13.04
C SER A 43 -5.61 -2.44 -12.08
N PRO A 44 -5.87 -2.05 -10.81
CA PRO A 44 -4.83 -1.94 -9.80
C PRO A 44 -3.99 -3.22 -9.66
N GLU A 45 -4.63 -4.39 -9.75
CA GLU A 45 -3.95 -5.69 -9.69
C GLU A 45 -3.02 -5.94 -10.89
N ALA A 46 -3.38 -5.46 -12.09
CA ALA A 46 -2.54 -5.60 -13.27
C ALA A 46 -1.28 -4.75 -13.15
N ILE A 47 -1.42 -3.50 -12.68
CA ILE A 47 -0.29 -2.59 -12.43
C ILE A 47 0.62 -3.15 -11.33
N LEU A 48 0.03 -3.67 -10.25
CA LEU A 48 0.78 -4.30 -9.16
C LEU A 48 1.58 -5.51 -9.65
N THR A 49 0.97 -6.36 -10.49
CA THR A 49 1.64 -7.53 -11.07
C THR A 49 2.86 -7.11 -11.90
N GLU A 50 2.74 -6.04 -12.69
CA GLU A 50 3.85 -5.52 -13.50
C GLU A 50 4.93 -4.84 -12.65
N ALA A 51 4.54 -4.09 -11.61
CA ALA A 51 5.47 -3.47 -10.68
C ALA A 51 6.30 -4.51 -9.89
N GLN A 52 5.72 -5.67 -9.60
CA GLN A 52 6.38 -6.79 -8.91
C GLN A 52 7.11 -7.76 -9.84
N ASN A 53 7.01 -7.58 -11.16
CA ASN A 53 7.66 -8.44 -12.13
C ASN A 53 9.20 -8.40 -11.94
N PRO A 54 9.89 -9.54 -11.75
CA PRO A 54 11.35 -9.58 -11.61
C PRO A 54 12.13 -9.03 -12.82
N ASP A 55 11.50 -8.98 -14.00
CA ASP A 55 12.09 -8.43 -15.21
C ASP A 55 11.84 -6.91 -15.35
N ASN A 56 11.13 -6.29 -14.40
CA ASN A 56 10.94 -4.83 -14.35
C ASN A 56 12.24 -4.17 -13.90
N ASP A 57 12.70 -3.15 -14.63
CA ASP A 57 13.93 -2.40 -14.30
C ASP A 57 13.90 -1.77 -12.88
N MET A 58 12.70 -1.50 -12.34
CA MET A 58 12.48 -0.96 -11.01
C MET A 58 12.16 -2.05 -9.96
N HIS A 59 12.30 -3.35 -10.27
CA HIS A 59 11.90 -4.44 -9.34
C HIS A 59 12.57 -4.33 -7.97
N GLU A 60 13.89 -4.08 -7.94
CA GLU A 60 14.64 -3.98 -6.68
C GLU A 60 14.21 -2.76 -5.85
N ASP A 61 13.92 -1.63 -6.50
CA ASP A 61 13.44 -0.42 -5.83
C ASP A 61 11.99 -0.59 -5.34
N ASN A 62 11.15 -1.22 -6.15
CA ASN A 62 9.77 -1.56 -5.82
C ASN A 62 9.67 -2.53 -4.63
N ALA A 63 10.69 -3.37 -4.42
CA ALA A 63 10.76 -4.27 -3.26
C ALA A 63 10.90 -3.52 -1.92
N GLY A 64 11.16 -2.21 -1.94
CA GLY A 64 11.10 -1.33 -0.76
C GLY A 64 9.68 -1.13 -0.21
N PHE A 65 8.65 -1.38 -1.03
CA PHE A 65 7.26 -1.30 -0.62
C PHE A 65 6.70 -2.68 -0.30
N SER A 66 5.87 -2.77 0.75
CA SER A 66 5.01 -3.95 0.91
C SER A 66 3.95 -4.00 -0.19
N GLU A 67 3.43 -5.20 -0.49
CA GLU A 67 2.35 -5.36 -1.47
C GLU A 67 1.13 -4.50 -1.14
N GLU A 68 0.76 -4.41 0.14
CA GLU A 68 -0.36 -3.58 0.59
C GLU A 68 -0.11 -2.08 0.40
N GLN A 69 1.13 -1.61 0.62
CA GLN A 69 1.53 -0.23 0.36
C GLN A 69 1.52 0.08 -1.14
N MET A 70 2.12 -0.78 -1.96
CA MET A 70 2.14 -0.62 -3.41
C MET A 70 0.72 -0.58 -3.99
N LYS A 71 -0.16 -1.49 -3.52
CA LYS A 71 -1.56 -1.49 -3.90
C LYS A 71 -2.28 -0.20 -3.49
N ALA A 72 -2.00 0.32 -2.30
CA ALA A 72 -2.57 1.59 -1.83
C ALA A 72 -2.09 2.78 -2.69
N ILE A 73 -0.79 2.87 -3.00
CA ILE A 73 -0.22 3.88 -3.91
C ILE A 73 -0.90 3.83 -5.27
N ILE A 74 -0.94 2.66 -5.92
CA ILE A 74 -1.59 2.48 -7.23
C ILE A 74 -3.06 2.90 -7.19
N THR A 75 -3.78 2.51 -6.14
CA THR A 75 -5.20 2.86 -5.99
C THR A 75 -5.39 4.37 -5.85
N THR A 76 -4.51 5.04 -5.09
CA THR A 76 -4.51 6.50 -4.96
C THR A 76 -4.21 7.17 -6.29
N LEU A 77 -3.19 6.72 -7.02
CA LEU A 77 -2.79 7.28 -8.31
C LEU A 77 -3.88 7.15 -9.39
N LEU A 78 -4.59 6.03 -9.44
CA LEU A 78 -5.69 5.82 -10.38
C LEU A 78 -6.95 6.63 -10.06
N ALA A 79 -7.05 7.21 -8.86
CA ALA A 79 -8.19 8.01 -8.43
C ALA A 79 -8.03 9.51 -8.73
N GLN A 80 -6.88 9.93 -9.27
CA GLN A 80 -6.55 11.33 -9.60
C GLN A 80 -7.18 11.80 -10.91
#